data_AF-A0A9X1FXU6-F1
#
_entry.id   AF-A0A9X1FXU6-F1
#
_cell.length_a   1.000
_cell.length_b   1.000
_cell.length_c   1.000
_cell.angle_alpha   90.00
_cell.angle_beta   90.00
_cell.angle_gamma   90.00
#
_symmetry.space_group_name_H-M   'P 1'
#
loop_
_entity.id
_entity.type
_entity.pdbx_description
1 polymer ?
#
loop_
_entity_poly.entity_id
_entity_poly.type
_entity_poly.pdbx_seq_one_letter_code
_entity_poly.pdbx_strand_id
1 'polypeptide(L)'
;MRLICPNCDAQYEVPDDVMPHDGRDVQCSNCGQTWFQEHPDTVAEAEAAKKAEAAPDEEVVRPDDEGVADDAEAPKAEGEAAEATPEPEPEPEPDDEGAVEPPLEETPPPQPARRSLDPDIANVLREEAELETQARQNEVSGTVESQPDLGLNEAEGSDEARKRAREARDRMARMRGEDPADVPLETAAAIGSRRDLLPDIEEINSTLRSNSDRSPGEDPGQTAQIEVREKRSFGRGFMLMVILALILAVLYVYAPKLADTVPQADPWISAYVGAVDQGRMWLDAQVEGVLNWLDAAADSSSR
;
A
#
# COMPACT_ATOMS: atom_id res chain seq x y z
N MET A 1 0.67 5.53 22.70
CA MET A 1 -0.56 5.13 21.97
C MET A 1 -0.27 4.07 20.90
N ARG A 2 -1.33 3.38 20.41
CA ARG A 2 -1.22 2.40 19.31
C ARG A 2 -1.91 2.93 18.06
N LEU A 3 -1.19 3.01 16.95
CA LEU A 3 -1.72 3.38 15.65
C LEU A 3 -1.95 2.14 14.77
N ILE A 4 -3.02 2.16 13.99
CA ILE A 4 -3.38 1.08 13.05
C ILE A 4 -3.55 1.69 11.66
N CYS A 5 -2.80 1.17 10.69
CA CYS A 5 -2.90 1.63 9.31
C CYS A 5 -4.25 1.24 8.69
N PRO A 6 -5.04 2.19 8.14
CA PRO A 6 -6.38 1.91 7.60
C PRO A 6 -6.36 1.11 6.27
N ASN A 7 -5.19 0.91 5.66
CA ASN A 7 -5.07 0.22 4.37
C ASN A 7 -4.53 -1.22 4.47
N CYS A 8 -3.64 -1.49 5.43
CA CYS A 8 -2.98 -2.81 5.53
C CYS A 8 -2.95 -3.40 6.94
N ASP A 9 -3.65 -2.79 7.89
CA ASP A 9 -3.79 -3.25 9.28
C ASP A 9 -2.45 -3.45 10.03
N ALA A 10 -1.38 -2.81 9.54
CA ALA A 10 -0.11 -2.77 10.25
C ALA A 10 -0.28 -1.96 11.55
N GLN A 11 0.28 -2.49 12.64
CA GLN A 11 0.14 -1.93 13.98
C GLN A 11 1.47 -1.35 14.43
N TYR A 12 1.46 -0.10 14.87
CA TYR A 12 2.64 0.64 15.32
C TYR A 12 2.41 1.13 16.75
N GLU A 13 3.39 0.90 17.61
CA GLU A 13 3.42 1.45 18.96
C GLU A 13 4.28 2.72 18.95
N VAL A 14 3.66 3.85 19.25
CA VAL A 14 4.31 5.16 19.23
C VAL A 14 4.09 5.80 20.61
N PRO A 15 5.16 6.24 21.29
CA PRO A 15 5.03 7.00 22.53
C PRO A 15 4.20 8.27 22.30
N ASP A 16 3.39 8.64 23.29
CA ASP A 16 2.49 9.79 23.18
C ASP A 16 3.28 11.10 23.02
N ASP A 17 4.47 11.17 23.62
CA ASP A 17 5.39 12.32 23.57
C ASP A 17 5.84 12.72 22.14
N VAL A 18 5.74 11.79 21.17
CA VAL A 18 6.17 12.01 19.78
C VAL A 18 5.03 12.55 18.90
N MET A 19 3.78 12.49 19.40
CA MET A 19 2.61 13.01 18.72
C MET A 19 2.31 14.42 19.22
N PRO A 20 2.34 15.46 18.37
CA PRO A 20 1.91 16.80 18.75
C PRO A 20 0.44 16.82 19.20
N HIS A 21 0.10 17.68 20.16
CA HIS A 21 -1.28 17.84 20.64
C HIS A 21 -2.27 18.22 19.52
N ASP A 22 -1.83 19.01 18.53
CA ASP A 22 -2.66 19.39 17.38
C ASP A 22 -2.90 18.23 16.38
N GLY A 23 -2.33 17.05 16.63
CA GLY A 23 -2.34 15.90 15.72
C GLY A 23 -1.27 16.01 14.63
N ARG A 24 -1.08 14.93 13.87
CA ARG A 24 -0.07 14.85 12.81
C ARG A 24 -0.43 13.84 11.74
N ASP A 25 -0.05 14.12 10.49
CA ASP A 25 -0.04 13.13 9.41
C ASP A 25 1.03 12.06 9.63
N VAL A 26 0.60 10.80 9.63
CA VAL A 26 1.45 9.62 9.80
C VAL A 26 1.42 8.78 8.52
N GLN A 27 2.57 8.21 8.16
CA GLN A 27 2.72 7.37 6.97
C GLN A 27 3.06 5.93 7.37
N CYS A 28 2.32 4.97 6.81
CA CYS A 28 2.57 3.55 7.01
C CYS A 28 3.85 3.13 6.28
N SER A 29 4.82 2.56 7.02
CA SER A 29 6.05 2.02 6.42
C SER A 29 5.83 0.77 5.56
N ASN A 30 4.72 0.05 5.74
CA ASN A 30 4.43 -1.20 5.02
C ASN A 30 3.74 -0.97 3.68
N CYS A 31 2.80 -0.02 3.58
CA CYS A 31 2.03 0.22 2.36
C CYS A 31 2.06 1.66 1.86
N GLY A 32 2.75 2.58 2.54
CA GLY A 32 2.89 3.99 2.15
C GLY A 32 1.66 4.88 2.35
N GLN A 33 0.58 4.35 2.92
CA GLN A 33 -0.64 5.14 3.15
C GLN A 33 -0.39 6.21 4.21
N THR A 34 -0.78 7.44 3.91
CA THR A 34 -0.74 8.57 4.85
C THR A 34 -2.15 8.83 5.39
N TRP A 35 -2.28 9.04 6.70
CA TRP A 35 -3.52 9.46 7.34
C TRP A 35 -3.24 10.38 8.52
N PHE A 36 -4.23 11.18 8.92
CA PHE A 36 -4.12 12.08 10.05
C PHE A 36 -4.42 11.34 11.36
N GLN A 37 -3.56 11.50 12.38
CA GLN A 37 -3.78 10.97 13.72
C GLN A 37 -3.86 12.11 14.73
N GLU A 38 -4.97 12.16 15.45
CA GLU A 38 -5.20 13.06 16.59
C GLU A 38 -4.52 12.52 17.86
N HIS A 39 -4.10 13.43 18.76
CA HIS A 39 -3.53 13.07 20.05
C HIS A 39 -4.60 12.44 20.97
N PRO A 40 -4.26 11.42 21.79
CA PRO A 40 -5.22 10.80 22.72
C PRO A 40 -5.86 11.78 23.71
N ASP A 41 -5.19 12.89 24.05
CA ASP A 41 -5.75 13.90 24.94
C ASP A 41 -6.84 14.76 24.28
N THR A 42 -6.70 15.09 22.98
CA THR A 42 -7.70 15.92 22.29
C THR A 42 -9.00 15.15 22.07
N VAL A 43 -8.91 13.85 21.82
CA VAL A 43 -10.11 12.98 21.79
C VAL A 43 -10.73 12.86 23.18
N ALA A 44 -9.93 12.81 24.26
CA ALA A 44 -10.46 12.77 25.63
C ALA A 44 -11.15 14.08 26.05
N GLU A 45 -10.62 15.23 25.65
CA GLU A 45 -11.21 16.55 25.88
C GLU A 45 -12.50 16.75 25.06
N ALA A 46 -12.52 16.29 23.80
CA ALA A 46 -13.71 16.32 22.96
C ALA A 46 -14.83 15.40 23.47
N GLU A 47 -14.49 14.21 23.97
CA GLU A 47 -15.43 13.29 24.62
C GLU A 47 -15.96 13.85 25.95
N ALA A 48 -15.11 14.53 26.73
CA ALA A 48 -15.51 15.20 27.97
C ALA A 48 -16.46 16.39 27.71
N ALA A 49 -16.22 17.17 26.65
CA ALA A 49 -17.10 18.26 26.23
C ALA A 49 -18.47 17.73 25.76
N LYS A 50 -18.50 16.66 24.95
CA LYS A 50 -19.76 16.01 24.53
C LYS A 50 -20.55 15.43 25.71
N LYS A 51 -19.88 14.92 26.74
CA LYS A 51 -20.53 14.39 27.94
C LYS A 51 -21.12 15.48 28.84
N ALA A 52 -20.59 16.71 28.80
CA ALA A 52 -21.14 17.85 29.52
C ALA A 52 -22.43 18.41 28.88
N GLU A 53 -22.65 18.15 27.59
CA GLU A 53 -23.86 18.58 26.87
C GLU A 53 -25.01 17.55 26.91
N ALA A 54 -24.76 16.33 27.41
CA ALA A 54 -25.73 15.23 27.50
C ALA A 54 -26.28 15.02 28.93
N ALA A 55 -26.56 16.10 29.67
CA ALA A 55 -27.41 16.03 30.86
C ALA A 55 -28.89 15.95 30.38
N PRO A 56 -29.66 14.90 30.73
CA PRO A 56 -30.96 14.65 30.11
C PRO A 56 -32.06 15.51 30.73
N ASP A 57 -32.71 16.32 29.90
CA ASP A 57 -34.00 16.95 30.19
C ASP A 57 -35.12 15.92 29.91
N GLU A 58 -35.78 15.55 30.99
CA GLU A 58 -37.16 15.08 31.16
C GLU A 58 -38.00 14.68 29.91
N GLU A 59 -38.18 13.36 29.79
CA GLU A 59 -39.39 12.63 29.39
C GLU A 59 -40.65 13.43 28.99
N VAL A 60 -41.03 13.39 27.70
CA VAL A 60 -42.44 13.40 27.28
C VAL A 60 -42.68 12.31 26.23
N VAL A 61 -43.16 11.18 26.70
CA VAL A 61 -43.82 10.13 25.91
C VAL A 61 -45.21 10.64 25.49
N ARG A 62 -45.55 10.50 24.20
CA ARG A 62 -46.93 10.43 23.73
C ARG A 62 -47.05 9.28 22.74
N PRO A 63 -47.87 8.25 23.02
CA PRO A 63 -48.10 7.15 22.10
C PRO A 63 -49.35 7.39 21.24
N ASP A 64 -49.54 6.47 20.29
CA ASP A 64 -50.76 6.15 19.53
C ASP A 64 -51.00 6.93 18.22
N ASP A 65 -50.79 6.26 17.08
CA ASP A 65 -51.84 6.04 16.07
C ASP A 65 -51.50 4.80 15.21
N GLU A 66 -52.37 3.79 15.31
CA GLU A 66 -52.29 2.54 14.56
C GLU A 66 -53.07 2.62 13.24
N GLY A 67 -52.52 1.99 12.19
CA GLY A 67 -53.30 1.24 11.22
C GLY A 67 -53.71 1.96 9.93
N VAL A 68 -53.28 1.42 8.79
CA VAL A 68 -54.15 0.74 7.81
C VAL A 68 -53.25 0.16 6.70
N ALA A 69 -53.34 -1.15 6.53
CA ALA A 69 -52.94 -1.87 5.33
C ALA A 69 -53.97 -1.64 4.22
N ASP A 70 -53.56 -1.43 2.97
CA ASP A 70 -54.03 -2.23 1.83
C ASP A 70 -53.31 -1.87 0.52
N ASP A 71 -53.18 -2.91 -0.28
CA ASP A 71 -53.27 -2.94 -1.74
C ASP A 71 -52.03 -2.65 -2.62
N ALA A 72 -51.57 -3.75 -3.19
CA ALA A 72 -50.71 -3.84 -4.35
C ALA A 72 -51.59 -3.85 -5.61
N GLU A 73 -51.33 -2.98 -6.58
CA GLU A 73 -51.73 -3.27 -7.96
C GLU A 73 -50.80 -2.61 -8.98
N ALA A 74 -50.14 -3.47 -9.77
CA ALA A 74 -49.44 -3.12 -10.99
C ALA A 74 -50.42 -3.26 -12.18
N PRO A 75 -50.42 -2.35 -13.17
CA PRO A 75 -51.13 -2.60 -14.42
C PRO A 75 -50.24 -3.28 -15.45
N LYS A 76 -50.91 -4.15 -16.18
CA LYS A 76 -50.48 -5.20 -17.10
C LYS A 76 -50.20 -4.67 -18.51
N ALA A 77 -49.38 -5.44 -19.24
CA ALA A 77 -49.07 -5.30 -20.65
C ALA A 77 -50.20 -5.79 -21.60
N GLU A 78 -50.21 -5.25 -22.83
CA GLU A 78 -50.81 -5.74 -24.10
C GLU A 78 -50.31 -4.76 -25.19
N GLY A 79 -49.85 -5.08 -26.41
CA GLY A 79 -49.72 -6.31 -27.19
C GLY A 79 -49.04 -6.02 -28.56
N GLU A 80 -49.07 -7.03 -29.44
CA GLU A 80 -48.63 -7.09 -30.87
C GLU A 80 -47.12 -7.35 -31.12
N ALA A 81 -46.62 -8.55 -31.46
CA ALA A 81 -46.98 -9.61 -32.43
C ALA A 81 -46.62 -9.30 -33.89
N ALA A 82 -45.58 -9.95 -34.41
CA ALA A 82 -45.52 -10.50 -35.78
C ALA A 82 -44.34 -11.50 -35.91
N GLU A 83 -44.69 -12.74 -36.23
CA GLU A 83 -43.83 -13.89 -36.59
C GLU A 83 -43.03 -13.66 -37.88
N ALA A 84 -41.87 -14.31 -38.00
CA ALA A 84 -41.58 -15.27 -39.09
C ALA A 84 -40.14 -15.84 -39.01
N THR A 85 -40.05 -17.17 -39.00
CA THR A 85 -38.88 -18.05 -39.27
C THR A 85 -39.28 -18.86 -40.54
N PRO A 86 -38.41 -19.30 -41.50
CA PRO A 86 -37.15 -20.05 -41.28
C PRO A 86 -35.96 -19.88 -42.27
N GLU A 87 -34.75 -20.22 -41.79
CA GLU A 87 -33.61 -21.08 -42.28
C GLU A 87 -33.54 -21.58 -43.77
N PRO A 88 -32.42 -22.12 -44.36
CA PRO A 88 -30.97 -22.25 -44.01
C PRO A 88 -29.91 -21.78 -45.08
N GLU A 89 -28.63 -21.87 -44.67
CA GLU A 89 -27.29 -21.89 -45.34
C GLU A 89 -27.12 -22.43 -46.79
N PRO A 90 -26.03 -22.04 -47.53
CA PRO A 90 -24.74 -22.75 -47.46
C PRO A 90 -23.43 -21.92 -47.64
N GLU A 91 -22.33 -22.59 -47.30
CA GLU A 91 -20.88 -22.27 -47.24
C GLU A 91 -20.25 -21.52 -48.43
N PRO A 92 -19.02 -20.99 -48.25
CA PRO A 92 -18.01 -21.09 -49.32
C PRO A 92 -16.68 -21.73 -48.88
N GLU A 93 -16.20 -22.63 -49.75
CA GLU A 93 -14.87 -23.26 -49.77
C GLU A 93 -13.73 -22.27 -50.13
N PRO A 94 -12.45 -22.62 -49.83
CA PRO A 94 -11.28 -21.80 -50.12
C PRO A 94 -10.63 -22.15 -51.48
N ASP A 95 -9.88 -21.19 -52.03
CA ASP A 95 -8.64 -21.28 -52.82
C ASP A 95 -8.61 -20.26 -53.97
N ASP A 96 -7.48 -19.54 -54.09
CA ASP A 96 -6.58 -19.56 -55.27
C ASP A 96 -5.76 -18.25 -55.42
N GLU A 97 -4.48 -18.39 -55.05
CA GLU A 97 -3.27 -17.95 -55.76
C GLU A 97 -3.19 -16.55 -56.44
N GLY A 98 -2.25 -15.74 -55.94
CA GLY A 98 -1.11 -15.30 -56.74
C GLY A 98 -1.22 -14.06 -57.63
N ALA A 99 -0.84 -12.90 -57.09
CA ALA A 99 -0.17 -11.85 -57.87
C ALA A 99 0.80 -11.06 -56.98
N VAL A 100 2.09 -11.20 -57.25
CA VAL A 100 3.17 -10.44 -56.62
C VAL A 100 3.31 -9.09 -57.33
N GLU A 101 3.01 -7.99 -56.65
CA GLU A 101 3.37 -6.62 -57.05
C GLU A 101 4.58 -6.11 -56.22
N PRO A 102 5.46 -5.28 -56.79
CA PRO A 102 6.76 -4.93 -56.21
C PRO A 102 6.66 -4.00 -54.98
N PRO A 103 7.66 -4.01 -54.06
CA PRO A 103 7.59 -3.23 -52.81
C PRO A 103 7.59 -1.72 -53.08
N LEU A 104 6.54 -1.04 -52.62
CA LEU A 104 6.48 0.42 -52.52
C LEU A 104 7.33 0.87 -51.33
N GLU A 105 8.18 1.88 -51.55
CA GLU A 105 8.95 2.54 -50.50
C GLU A 105 8.02 3.09 -49.41
N GLU A 106 8.18 2.59 -48.18
CA GLU A 106 7.44 3.05 -47.00
C GLU A 106 7.86 4.48 -46.65
N THR A 107 6.93 5.43 -46.81
CA THR A 107 7.05 6.72 -46.15
C THR A 107 6.78 6.53 -44.65
N PRO A 108 7.64 7.01 -43.74
CA PRO A 108 7.42 6.84 -42.31
C PRO A 108 6.10 7.52 -41.90
N PRO A 109 5.32 6.90 -41.00
CA PRO A 109 4.01 7.41 -40.61
C PRO A 109 4.14 8.80 -39.93
N PRO A 110 3.15 9.69 -40.10
CA PRO A 110 3.16 11.00 -39.45
C PRO A 110 3.13 10.81 -37.92
N GLN A 111 4.14 11.35 -37.23
CA GLN A 111 4.16 11.34 -35.76
C GLN A 111 2.99 12.17 -35.20
N PRO A 112 2.31 11.71 -34.13
CA PRO A 112 1.20 12.46 -33.56
C PRO A 112 1.69 13.79 -32.99
N ALA A 113 1.15 14.90 -33.52
CA ALA A 113 1.42 16.23 -32.98
C ALA A 113 0.92 16.31 -31.53
N ARG A 114 1.84 16.59 -30.60
CA ARG A 114 1.49 16.80 -29.19
C ARG A 114 0.55 17.99 -29.08
N ARG A 115 -0.59 17.83 -28.42
CA ARG A 115 -1.55 18.91 -28.18
C ARG A 115 -0.89 19.94 -27.26
N SER A 116 -0.72 21.16 -27.74
CA SER A 116 -0.29 22.29 -26.90
C SER A 116 -1.41 22.63 -25.92
N LEU A 117 -1.05 22.76 -24.65
CA LEU A 117 -1.97 23.27 -23.62
C LEU A 117 -2.40 24.70 -23.97
N ASP A 118 -3.65 25.03 -23.63
CA ASP A 118 -4.18 26.38 -23.78
C ASP A 118 -3.29 27.40 -23.03
N PRO A 119 -2.95 28.56 -23.61
CA PRO A 119 -2.07 29.54 -23.00
C PRO A 119 -2.50 29.97 -21.59
N ASP A 120 -3.80 30.03 -21.30
CA ASP A 120 -4.29 30.45 -19.98
C ASP A 120 -4.00 29.36 -18.91
N ILE A 121 -4.14 28.09 -19.27
CA ILE A 121 -3.83 26.95 -18.39
C ILE A 121 -2.31 26.86 -18.16
N ALA A 122 -1.51 27.13 -19.18
CA ALA A 122 -0.06 27.15 -19.07
C ALA A 122 0.44 28.27 -18.13
N ASN A 123 -0.29 29.40 -18.05
CA ASN A 123 0.02 30.48 -17.13
C ASN A 123 -0.33 30.10 -15.68
N VAL A 124 -1.49 29.50 -15.46
CA VAL A 124 -1.89 29.00 -14.12
C VAL A 124 -0.91 27.94 -13.61
N LEU A 125 -0.51 26.99 -14.45
CA LEU A 125 0.47 25.96 -14.08
C LEU A 125 1.85 26.54 -13.74
N ARG A 126 2.23 27.64 -14.40
CA ARG A 126 3.50 28.33 -14.10
C ARG A 126 3.42 29.10 -12.78
N GLU A 127 2.31 29.80 -12.54
CA GLU A 127 2.05 30.53 -11.30
C GLU A 127 2.01 29.57 -10.09
N GLU A 128 1.32 28.44 -10.20
CA GLU A 128 1.30 27.39 -9.17
C GLU A 128 2.68 26.78 -8.95
N ALA A 129 3.45 26.52 -10.01
CA ALA A 129 4.80 26.00 -9.87
C ALA A 129 5.75 26.99 -9.16
N GLU A 130 5.60 28.29 -9.42
CA GLU A 130 6.36 29.35 -8.76
C GLU A 130 5.97 29.51 -7.28
N LEU A 131 4.68 29.39 -6.96
CA LEU A 131 4.18 29.43 -5.58
C LEU A 131 4.66 28.23 -4.77
N GLU A 132 4.58 27.02 -5.32
CA GLU A 132 5.09 25.80 -4.68
C GLU A 132 6.62 25.88 -4.48
N THR A 133 7.35 26.41 -5.46
CA THR A 133 8.80 26.59 -5.34
C THR A 133 9.15 27.60 -4.24
N GLN A 134 8.38 28.69 -4.11
CA GLN A 134 8.54 29.67 -3.03
C GLN A 134 8.16 29.09 -1.66
N ALA A 135 7.11 28.27 -1.57
CA ALA A 135 6.73 27.57 -0.34
C ALA A 135 7.87 26.66 0.13
N ARG A 136 8.44 25.85 -0.76
CA ARG A 136 9.61 25.01 -0.44
C ARG A 136 10.82 25.83 -0.03
N GLN A 137 11.08 26.97 -0.68
CA GLN A 137 12.19 27.84 -0.29
C GLN A 137 11.96 28.48 1.10
N ASN A 138 10.73 28.82 1.45
CA ASN A 138 10.39 29.31 2.78
C ASN A 138 10.42 28.21 3.86
N GLU A 139 10.11 26.97 3.52
CA GLU A 139 10.32 25.83 4.42
C GLU A 139 11.81 25.53 4.62
N VAL A 140 12.62 25.63 3.56
CA VAL A 140 14.07 25.38 3.61
C VAL A 140 14.84 26.55 4.25
N SER A 141 14.37 27.79 4.06
CA SER A 141 14.98 29.00 4.64
C SER A 141 14.38 29.37 6.00
N GLY A 142 13.17 28.87 6.29
CA GLY A 142 12.62 28.81 7.63
C GLY A 142 13.63 28.07 8.48
N THR A 143 14.16 28.78 9.48
CA THR A 143 15.10 28.26 10.47
C THR A 143 14.72 26.83 10.83
N VAL A 144 15.47 25.88 10.27
CA VAL A 144 15.56 24.52 10.79
C VAL A 144 15.89 24.74 12.26
N GLU A 145 14.88 24.64 13.12
CA GLU A 145 15.06 24.66 14.56
C GLU A 145 15.87 23.41 14.85
N SER A 146 17.20 23.56 14.81
CA SER A 146 18.13 22.55 15.26
C SER A 146 17.81 22.38 16.73
N GLN A 147 17.08 21.31 17.05
CA GLN A 147 16.81 20.94 18.43
C GLN A 147 18.16 20.89 19.16
N PRO A 148 18.44 21.82 20.08
CA PRO A 148 19.72 21.87 20.78
C PRO A 148 19.77 20.83 21.92
N ASP A 149 18.74 19.97 22.04
CA ASP A 149 18.54 19.04 23.14
C ASP A 149 19.13 17.63 22.91
N LEU A 150 19.99 17.50 21.90
CA LEU A 150 21.07 16.51 21.94
C LEU A 150 22.34 17.31 22.17
N GLY A 151 22.76 17.42 23.43
CA GLY A 151 23.89 18.24 23.92
C GLY A 151 25.24 17.96 23.24
N LEU A 152 25.33 18.26 21.96
CA LEU A 152 26.48 18.22 21.10
C LEU A 152 26.68 19.67 20.66
N ASN A 153 27.51 20.40 21.38
CA ASN A 153 27.89 21.75 21.02
C ASN A 153 28.33 21.76 19.55
N GLU A 154 27.60 22.47 18.68
CA GLU A 154 27.74 22.43 17.22
C GLU A 154 29.15 22.86 16.74
N ALA A 155 29.87 23.61 17.58
CA ALA A 155 31.25 23.99 17.33
C ALA A 155 32.26 22.83 17.53
N GLU A 156 32.00 21.90 18.46
CA GLU A 156 32.88 20.76 18.75
C GLU A 156 32.50 19.51 17.94
N GLY A 157 31.21 19.34 17.64
CA GLY A 157 30.69 18.22 16.84
C GLY A 157 31.22 18.20 15.40
N SER A 158 31.47 19.36 14.80
CA SER A 158 31.92 19.44 13.40
C SER A 158 33.38 18.98 13.21
N ASP A 159 34.26 19.34 14.14
CA ASP A 159 35.66 18.92 14.14
C ASP A 159 35.82 17.47 14.60
N GLU A 160 35.01 17.02 15.56
CA GLU A 160 35.02 15.63 16.02
C GLU A 160 34.42 14.68 14.98
N ALA A 161 33.39 15.10 14.25
CA ALA A 161 32.87 14.38 13.08
C ALA A 161 33.93 14.29 11.96
N ARG A 162 34.66 15.37 11.69
CA ARG A 162 35.78 15.36 10.73
C ARG A 162 36.93 14.47 11.17
N LYS A 163 37.20 14.37 12.48
CA LYS A 163 38.22 13.47 13.03
C LYS A 163 37.80 12.01 12.93
N ARG A 164 36.56 11.69 13.30
CA ARG A 164 35.97 10.34 13.18
C ARG A 164 35.92 9.87 11.73
N ALA A 165 35.58 10.77 10.80
CA ALA A 165 35.59 10.47 9.37
C ALA A 165 37.02 10.17 8.85
N ARG A 166 38.04 10.87 9.34
CA ARG A 166 39.45 10.58 9.02
C ARG A 166 39.90 9.25 9.61
N GLU A 167 39.59 8.96 10.88
CA GLU A 167 39.92 7.68 11.52
C GLU A 167 39.24 6.49 10.82
N ALA A 168 37.98 6.64 10.40
CA ALA A 168 37.29 5.60 9.63
C ALA A 168 37.97 5.35 8.27
N ARG A 169 38.40 6.40 7.58
CA ARG A 169 39.15 6.29 6.31
C ARG A 169 40.51 5.65 6.52
N ASP A 170 41.25 6.02 7.56
CA ASP A 170 42.54 5.41 7.90
C ASP A 170 42.39 3.92 8.27
N ARG A 171 41.33 3.56 9.00
CA ARG A 171 41.01 2.17 9.33
C ARG A 171 40.71 1.35 8.07
N MET A 172 39.98 1.94 7.12
CA MET A 172 39.70 1.32 5.82
C MET A 172 40.95 1.22 4.94
N ALA A 173 41.85 2.21 4.98
CA ALA A 173 43.12 2.18 4.25
C ALA A 173 44.05 1.07 4.78
N ARG A 174 44.17 0.94 6.11
CA ARG A 174 44.95 -0.15 6.74
C ARG A 174 44.37 -1.54 6.45
N MET A 175 43.04 -1.69 6.47
CA MET A 175 42.37 -2.93 6.07
C MET A 175 42.59 -3.28 4.59
N ARG A 176 42.81 -2.28 3.74
CA ARG A 176 43.12 -2.44 2.32
C ARG A 176 44.61 -2.71 2.05
N GLY A 177 45.47 -2.55 3.05
CA GLY A 177 46.91 -2.77 2.95
C GLY A 177 47.72 -1.54 2.51
N GLU A 178 47.10 -0.35 2.45
CA GLU A 178 47.80 0.91 2.22
C GLU A 178 48.24 1.53 3.57
N ASP A 179 49.55 1.69 3.77
CA ASP A 179 50.11 2.43 4.90
C ASP A 179 49.98 3.95 4.61
N PRO A 180 49.24 4.72 5.44
CA PRO A 180 48.93 6.13 5.14
C PRO A 180 50.15 7.07 5.23
N ALA A 181 51.32 6.58 5.63
CA ALA A 181 52.55 7.35 5.73
C ALA A 181 53.29 7.50 4.37
N ASP A 182 52.97 6.69 3.35
CA ASP A 182 53.75 6.60 2.12
C ASP A 182 52.94 6.82 0.82
N VAL A 183 51.77 7.45 0.89
CA VAL A 183 51.00 7.85 -0.31
C VAL A 183 51.25 9.33 -0.65
N PRO A 184 52.03 9.65 -1.71
CA PRO A 184 52.14 11.02 -2.20
C PRO A 184 50.76 11.58 -2.58
N LEU A 185 50.50 12.85 -2.28
CA LEU A 185 49.21 13.52 -2.51
C LEU A 185 48.69 13.36 -3.97
N GLU A 186 49.59 13.18 -4.94
CA GLU A 186 49.26 12.93 -6.34
C GLU A 186 48.64 11.53 -6.60
N THR A 187 49.03 10.49 -5.87
CA THR A 187 48.49 9.14 -6.11
C THR A 187 47.08 8.97 -5.53
N ALA A 188 46.72 9.67 -4.46
CA ALA A 188 45.35 9.67 -3.92
C ALA A 188 44.35 10.32 -4.89
N ALA A 189 44.73 11.42 -5.57
CA ALA A 189 43.93 12.03 -6.62
C ALA A 189 43.84 11.14 -7.88
N ALA A 190 44.93 10.45 -8.23
CA ALA A 190 44.96 9.53 -9.37
C ALA A 190 44.15 8.23 -9.14
N ILE A 191 44.05 7.73 -7.91
CA ILE A 191 43.23 6.54 -7.58
C ILE A 191 41.73 6.86 -7.63
N GLY A 192 41.33 8.10 -7.30
CA GLY A 192 39.96 8.59 -7.52
C GLY A 192 39.61 8.65 -9.01
N SER A 193 40.51 9.22 -9.83
CA SER A 193 40.33 9.36 -11.28
C SER A 193 40.36 8.02 -12.04
N ARG A 194 41.09 7.01 -11.56
CA ARG A 194 41.08 5.65 -12.15
C ARG A 194 39.81 4.86 -11.78
N ARG A 195 39.15 5.21 -10.67
CA ARG A 195 37.85 4.63 -10.27
C ARG A 195 36.67 5.15 -11.09
N ASP A 196 36.87 6.29 -11.78
CA ASP A 196 36.00 6.87 -12.81
C ASP A 196 36.22 6.27 -14.22
N LEU A 197 37.16 5.33 -14.37
CA LEU A 197 37.50 4.67 -15.63
C LEU A 197 37.14 3.17 -15.66
N LEU A 198 36.43 2.71 -14.63
CA LEU A 198 35.76 1.42 -14.66
C LEU A 198 34.36 1.65 -15.22
N PRO A 199 33.89 0.88 -16.22
CA PRO A 199 32.51 0.97 -16.71
C PRO A 199 31.53 0.91 -15.53
N ASP A 200 30.59 1.86 -15.48
CA ASP A 200 29.67 2.02 -14.34
C ASP A 200 28.86 0.74 -14.13
N ILE A 201 28.84 0.25 -12.88
CA ILE A 201 28.12 -0.97 -12.52
C ILE A 201 26.60 -0.78 -12.66
N GLU A 202 26.12 0.47 -12.63
CA GLU A 202 24.75 0.86 -12.95
C GLU A 202 24.41 0.60 -14.43
N GLU A 203 25.34 0.82 -15.36
CA GLU A 203 25.12 0.60 -16.78
C GLU A 203 25.02 -0.90 -17.09
N ILE A 204 25.86 -1.73 -16.45
CA ILE A 204 25.84 -3.19 -16.59
C ILE A 204 24.54 -3.80 -16.04
N ASN A 205 24.03 -3.31 -14.90
CA ASN A 205 22.76 -3.79 -14.37
C ASN A 205 21.56 -3.29 -15.21
N SER A 206 21.66 -2.08 -15.77
CA SER A 206 20.62 -1.53 -16.65
C SER A 206 20.52 -2.32 -17.96
N THR A 207 21.65 -2.73 -18.55
CA THR A 207 21.69 -3.51 -19.79
C THR A 207 21.24 -4.96 -19.56
N LEU A 208 21.55 -5.55 -18.40
CA LEU A 208 21.07 -6.88 -18.03
C LEU A 208 19.56 -6.92 -17.73
N ARG A 209 19.01 -5.88 -17.08
CA ARG A 209 17.55 -5.74 -16.84
C ARG A 209 16.78 -5.45 -18.12
N SER A 210 17.36 -4.66 -19.04
CA SER A 210 16.73 -4.32 -20.33
C SER A 210 16.71 -5.48 -21.32
N ASN A 211 17.70 -6.38 -21.28
CA ASN A 211 17.72 -7.59 -22.12
C ASN A 211 16.96 -8.78 -21.54
N SER A 212 16.65 -8.79 -20.23
CA SER A 212 15.88 -9.88 -19.61
C SER A 212 14.36 -9.69 -19.69
N ASP A 213 13.87 -8.53 -20.18
CA ASP A 213 12.44 -8.27 -20.41
C ASP A 213 11.97 -8.63 -21.83
N ARG A 214 12.89 -9.06 -22.72
CA ARG A 214 12.53 -9.64 -24.02
C ARG A 214 12.39 -11.14 -23.88
N SER A 215 11.19 -11.60 -23.58
CA SER A 215 10.80 -12.99 -23.79
C SER A 215 10.98 -13.34 -25.28
N PRO A 216 11.77 -14.36 -25.65
CA PRO A 216 11.96 -14.73 -27.05
C PRO A 216 10.79 -15.61 -27.48
N GLY A 217 9.87 -15.04 -28.25
CA GLY A 217 8.81 -15.77 -28.94
C GLY A 217 7.46 -15.10 -28.78
N GLU A 218 7.14 -14.19 -29.71
CA GLU A 218 5.84 -14.19 -30.40
C GLU A 218 5.88 -13.12 -31.51
N ASP A 219 5.18 -13.40 -32.61
CA ASP A 219 5.11 -12.66 -33.87
C ASP A 219 4.86 -11.13 -33.78
N PRO A 220 5.48 -10.30 -34.65
CA PRO A 220 5.22 -8.87 -34.72
C PRO A 220 3.96 -8.61 -35.57
N GLY A 221 2.77 -8.75 -34.96
CA GLY A 221 1.52 -8.60 -35.71
C GLY A 221 0.29 -8.12 -34.96
N GLN A 222 0.39 -7.79 -33.67
CA GLN A 222 -0.78 -7.30 -32.94
C GLN A 222 -0.42 -6.09 -32.08
N THR A 223 -1.14 -5.00 -32.37
CA THR A 223 -1.12 -3.72 -31.67
C THR A 223 -0.96 -3.91 -30.17
N ALA A 224 0.17 -3.42 -29.65
CA ALA A 224 0.42 -3.28 -28.23
C ALA A 224 -0.61 -2.32 -27.62
N GLN A 225 -1.75 -2.86 -27.20
CA GLN A 225 -2.41 -2.34 -26.03
C GLN A 225 -1.43 -2.58 -24.88
N ILE A 226 -0.69 -1.53 -24.52
CA ILE A 226 0.08 -1.52 -23.28
C ILE A 226 -0.98 -1.51 -22.17
N GLU A 227 -1.47 -2.69 -21.82
CA GLU A 227 -2.05 -2.89 -20.50
C GLU A 227 -0.94 -2.56 -19.53
N VAL A 228 -0.98 -1.36 -18.98
CA VAL A 228 -0.25 -1.02 -17.76
C VAL A 228 -0.70 -2.08 -16.77
N ARG A 229 0.14 -3.11 -16.59
CA ARG A 229 -0.05 -4.11 -15.55
C ARG A 229 0.12 -3.36 -14.24
N GLU A 230 -0.98 -2.79 -13.76
CA GLU A 230 -1.06 -2.20 -12.44
C GLU A 230 -0.47 -3.24 -11.49
N LYS A 231 0.50 -2.81 -10.68
CA LYS A 231 1.02 -3.61 -9.56
C LYS A 231 -0.09 -3.73 -8.53
N ARG A 232 -1.10 -4.54 -8.82
CA ARG A 232 -2.34 -4.63 -8.07
C ARG A 232 -2.62 -6.09 -7.76
N SER A 233 -1.85 -6.68 -6.86
CA SER A 233 -2.16 -8.06 -6.46
C SER A 233 -1.83 -8.45 -5.03
N PHE A 234 -1.07 -7.67 -4.24
CA PHE A 234 -0.87 -8.06 -2.84
C PHE A 234 -2.16 -7.86 -2.00
N GLY A 235 -2.75 -6.66 -2.05
CA GLY A 235 -3.98 -6.37 -1.30
C GLY A 235 -5.21 -7.14 -1.77
N ARG A 236 -5.28 -7.52 -3.06
CA ARG A 236 -6.43 -8.26 -3.62
C ARG A 236 -6.45 -9.72 -3.13
N GLY A 237 -5.27 -10.33 -2.99
CA GLY A 237 -5.15 -11.67 -2.40
C GLY A 237 -5.44 -11.67 -0.90
N PHE A 238 -4.93 -10.67 -0.17
CA PHE A 238 -5.21 -10.52 1.26
C PHE A 238 -6.71 -10.31 1.53
N MET A 239 -7.35 -9.40 0.80
CA MET A 239 -8.78 -9.14 0.94
C MET A 239 -9.64 -10.37 0.58
N LEU A 240 -9.25 -11.16 -0.42
CA LEU A 240 -9.91 -12.45 -0.70
C LEU A 240 -9.77 -13.44 0.45
N MET A 241 -8.61 -13.49 1.12
CA MET A 241 -8.40 -14.34 2.30
C MET A 241 -9.22 -13.87 3.51
N VAL A 242 -9.32 -12.57 3.73
CA VAL A 242 -10.16 -12.00 4.80
C VAL A 242 -11.64 -12.31 4.54
N ILE A 243 -12.11 -12.14 3.30
CA ILE A 243 -13.49 -12.50 2.92
C ILE A 243 -13.70 -14.01 3.12
N LEU A 244 -12.76 -14.85 2.70
CA LEU A 244 -12.86 -16.31 2.92
C LEU A 244 -12.93 -16.65 4.42
N ALA A 245 -12.10 -16.01 5.25
CA ALA A 245 -12.11 -16.20 6.69
C ALA A 245 -13.44 -15.76 7.31
N LEU A 246 -14.02 -14.64 6.85
CA LEU A 246 -15.35 -14.20 7.28
C LEU A 246 -16.44 -15.19 6.86
N ILE A 247 -16.37 -15.74 5.64
CA ILE A 247 -17.31 -16.78 5.18
C ILE A 247 -17.22 -18.02 6.07
N LEU A 248 -16.00 -18.49 6.37
CA LEU A 248 -15.79 -19.62 7.27
C LEU A 248 -16.29 -19.33 8.69
N ALA A 249 -16.07 -18.12 9.20
CA ALA A 249 -16.61 -17.70 10.50
C ALA A 249 -18.14 -17.68 10.52
N VAL A 250 -18.78 -17.17 9.47
CA VAL A 250 -20.24 -17.24 9.30
C VAL A 250 -20.71 -18.69 9.24
N LEU A 251 -20.04 -19.57 8.48
CA LEU A 251 -20.36 -21.00 8.46
C LEU A 251 -20.23 -21.67 9.83
N TYR A 252 -19.23 -21.29 10.63
CA TYR A 252 -19.07 -21.78 12.01
C TYR A 252 -20.21 -21.30 12.92
N VAL A 253 -20.54 -20.01 12.90
CA VAL A 253 -21.63 -19.43 13.72
C VAL A 253 -22.99 -20.01 13.35
N TYR A 254 -23.23 -20.25 12.05
CA TYR A 254 -24.48 -20.81 11.54
C TYR A 254 -24.48 -22.34 11.40
N ALA A 255 -23.40 -23.02 11.81
CA ALA A 255 -23.28 -24.48 11.75
C ALA A 255 -24.51 -25.24 12.25
N PRO A 256 -25.11 -24.95 13.43
CA PRO A 256 -26.28 -25.69 13.89
C PRO A 256 -27.51 -25.49 12.97
N LYS A 257 -27.71 -24.29 12.44
CA LYS A 257 -28.81 -24.04 11.48
C LYS A 257 -28.57 -24.72 10.12
N LEU A 258 -27.32 -24.81 9.68
CA LEU A 258 -26.99 -25.52 8.44
C LEU A 258 -27.20 -27.05 8.58
N ALA A 259 -26.88 -27.61 9.75
CA ALA A 259 -27.12 -29.03 10.04
C ALA A 259 -28.62 -29.38 10.00
N ASP A 260 -29.49 -28.50 10.53
CA ASP A 260 -30.94 -28.71 10.52
C ASP A 260 -31.55 -28.60 9.10
N THR A 261 -31.04 -27.66 8.28
CA THR A 261 -31.59 -27.40 6.94
C THR A 261 -31.06 -28.35 5.88
N VAL A 262 -29.83 -28.84 6.02
CA VAL A 262 -29.17 -29.70 5.03
C VAL A 262 -28.49 -30.89 5.75
N PRO A 263 -29.25 -31.96 6.07
CA PRO A 263 -28.74 -33.11 6.84
C PRO A 263 -27.58 -33.85 6.15
N GLN A 264 -27.51 -33.78 4.83
CA GLN A 264 -26.41 -34.38 4.05
C GLN A 264 -25.05 -33.69 4.26
N ALA A 265 -25.05 -32.42 4.67
CA ALA A 265 -23.84 -31.64 4.92
C ALA A 265 -23.36 -31.75 6.37
N ASP A 266 -24.18 -32.31 7.26
CA ASP A 266 -23.92 -32.41 8.70
C ASP A 266 -22.55 -33.03 9.04
N PRO A 267 -22.13 -34.18 8.46
CA PRO A 267 -20.83 -34.77 8.78
C PRO A 267 -19.63 -33.88 8.44
N TRP A 268 -19.74 -33.05 7.40
CA TRP A 268 -18.68 -32.16 6.95
C TRP A 268 -18.61 -30.90 7.82
N ILE A 269 -19.77 -30.35 8.16
CA ILE A 269 -19.89 -29.18 9.04
C ILE A 269 -19.42 -29.55 10.45
N SER A 270 -19.84 -30.71 10.99
CA SER A 270 -19.43 -31.18 12.31
C SER A 270 -17.92 -31.43 12.39
N ALA A 271 -17.32 -31.97 11.32
CA ALA A 271 -15.88 -32.18 11.25
C ALA A 271 -15.11 -30.84 11.25
N TYR A 272 -15.60 -29.85 10.50
CA TYR A 272 -15.03 -28.51 10.49
C TYR A 272 -15.12 -27.83 11.86
N VAL A 273 -16.31 -27.80 12.48
CA VAL A 273 -16.52 -27.22 13.81
C VAL A 273 -15.65 -27.91 14.86
N GLY A 274 -15.57 -29.24 14.84
CA GLY A 274 -14.73 -30.01 15.74
C GLY A 274 -13.23 -29.67 15.62
N ALA A 275 -12.74 -29.47 14.40
CA ALA A 275 -11.35 -29.05 14.17
C ALA A 275 -11.08 -27.63 14.72
N VAL A 276 -12.03 -26.70 14.53
CA VAL A 276 -11.94 -25.33 15.07
C VAL A 276 -11.95 -25.34 16.60
N ASP A 277 -12.86 -26.12 17.20
CA ASP A 277 -12.97 -26.23 18.66
C ASP A 277 -11.72 -26.86 19.28
N GLN A 278 -11.14 -27.87 18.62
CA GLN A 278 -9.89 -28.47 19.05
C GLN A 278 -8.73 -27.46 18.99
N GLY A 279 -8.68 -26.65 17.93
CA GLY A 279 -7.72 -25.54 17.82
C GLY A 279 -7.90 -24.51 18.93
N ARG A 280 -9.15 -24.14 19.25
CA ARG A 280 -9.47 -23.19 20.33
C ARG A 280 -9.02 -23.71 21.69
N MET A 281 -9.39 -24.94 22.03
CA MET A 281 -8.99 -25.57 23.29
C MET A 281 -7.46 -25.74 23.40
N TRP A 282 -6.78 -26.03 22.29
CA TRP A 282 -5.33 -26.08 22.27
C TRP A 282 -4.71 -24.71 22.55
N LEU A 283 -5.22 -23.64 21.92
CA LEU A 283 -4.74 -22.28 22.14
C LEU A 283 -4.99 -21.81 23.57
N ASP A 284 -6.18 -22.08 24.11
CA ASP A 284 -6.53 -21.78 25.50
C ASP A 284 -5.54 -22.46 26.47
N ALA A 285 -5.20 -23.73 26.23
CA ALA A 285 -4.21 -24.44 27.04
C ALA A 285 -2.79 -23.86 26.95
N GLN A 286 -2.39 -23.35 25.78
CA GLN A 286 -1.08 -22.67 25.64
C GLN A 286 -1.06 -21.35 26.41
N VAL A 287 -2.13 -20.55 26.32
CA VAL A 287 -2.23 -19.27 27.03
C VAL A 287 -2.19 -19.50 28.54
N GLU A 288 -2.96 -20.46 29.05
CA GLU A 288 -2.93 -20.83 30.47
C GLU A 288 -1.53 -21.32 30.91
N GLY A 289 -0.86 -22.11 30.08
CA GLY A 289 0.52 -22.55 30.32
C GLY A 289 1.51 -21.39 30.41
N VAL A 290 1.40 -20.40 29.53
CA VAL A 290 2.26 -19.20 29.53
C VAL A 290 1.99 -18.34 30.77
N LEU A 291 0.72 -18.13 31.13
CA LEU A 291 0.37 -17.37 32.33
C LEU A 291 0.89 -18.03 33.61
N ASN A 292 0.72 -19.34 33.76
CA ASN A 292 1.25 -20.09 34.89
C ASN A 292 2.78 -20.04 34.97
N TRP A 293 3.47 -20.04 33.82
CA TRP A 293 4.92 -19.89 33.76
C TRP A 293 5.38 -18.49 34.19
N LEU A 294 4.67 -17.44 33.76
CA LEU A 294 4.95 -16.06 34.16
C LEU A 294 4.77 -15.86 35.67
N ASP A 295 3.70 -16.40 36.25
CA ASP A 295 3.47 -16.33 37.71
C ASP A 295 4.57 -17.07 38.49
N ALA A 296 4.95 -18.26 38.03
CA ALA A 296 6.06 -19.01 38.65
C ALA A 296 7.41 -18.27 38.53
N ALA A 297 7.66 -17.61 37.40
CA ALA A 297 8.87 -16.81 37.18
C ALA A 297 8.90 -15.57 38.09
N ALA A 298 7.77 -14.87 38.22
CA ALA A 298 7.61 -13.71 39.10
C ALA A 298 7.83 -14.09 40.57
N ASP A 299 7.23 -15.19 41.04
CA ASP A 299 7.44 -15.70 42.40
C ASP A 299 8.91 -16.05 42.65
N SER A 300 9.60 -16.65 41.66
CA SER A 300 11.01 -17.01 41.78
C SER A 300 11.95 -15.81 41.88
N SER A 301 11.60 -14.69 41.23
CA SER A 301 12.38 -13.45 41.26
C SER A 301 12.19 -12.63 42.55
N SER A 302 11.14 -12.94 43.33
CA SER A 302 10.81 -12.21 44.56
C SER A 302 11.47 -12.78 45.83
N ARG A 303 12.12 -13.95 45.74
CA ARG A 303 12.88 -14.60 46.83
C ARG A 303 14.38 -14.37 46.70
#